data_AF-A0A2E5ZN42-F1
#
_entry.id   AF-A0A2E5ZN42-F1
#
_cell.length_a   1.000
_cell.length_b   1.000
_cell.length_c   1.000
_cell.angle_alpha   90.00
_cell.angle_beta   90.00
_cell.angle_gamma   90.00
#
_symmetry.space_group_name_H-M   'P 1'
#
loop_
_entity.id
_entity.type
_entity.pdbx_description
1 polymer ?
#
loop_
_entity_poly.entity_id
_entity_poly.type
_entity_poly.pdbx_seq_one_letter_code
_entity_poly.pdbx_strand_id
1 'polypeptide(L)'
;MKDILDVIKNIQGIYESDMAFTILKDFERVLDDLDVYVYENWADGELVFGPNVTRHWVTCAFMWDIDKMPDPSGGKRLLDYDCRVTYKKDRVIKPRKIRTPDDVRPGTKKGKLDTHPIWVVEIMMPKKLIADIYGGYKAMNAYAVDPATQPSVPAETQPAEAAADATMDAETPEVA
;
A
#
# COMPACT_ATOMS: atom_id res chain seq x y z
N MET A 1 13.15 16.73 15.11
CA MET A 1 13.51 15.63 16.02
C MET A 1 12.30 14.75 16.15
N LYS A 2 12.41 13.46 15.81
CA LYS A 2 11.33 12.47 15.96
C LYS A 2 11.67 11.51 17.11
N ASP A 3 10.69 11.16 17.94
CA ASP A 3 10.82 10.10 18.92
C ASP A 3 10.40 8.77 18.28
N ILE A 4 11.18 7.71 18.48
CA ILE A 4 10.82 6.35 18.01
C ILE A 4 9.47 5.89 18.59
N LEU A 5 9.09 6.35 19.78
CA LEU A 5 7.79 6.05 20.37
C LEU A 5 6.63 6.61 19.54
N ASP A 6 6.80 7.76 18.92
CA ASP A 6 5.77 8.35 18.07
C ASP A 6 5.60 7.56 16.76
N VAL A 7 6.72 7.05 16.22
CA VAL A 7 6.71 6.14 15.06
C VAL A 7 5.97 4.85 15.40
N ILE A 8 6.26 4.24 16.54
CA ILE A 8 5.59 3.02 16.99
C ILE A 8 4.08 3.24 17.16
N LYS A 9 3.68 4.35 17.80
CA LYS A 9 2.26 4.70 17.96
C LYS A 9 1.57 4.94 16.62
N ASN A 10 2.25 5.59 15.67
CA ASN A 10 1.72 5.78 14.32
C ASN A 10 1.45 4.43 13.65
N ILE A 11 2.44 3.53 13.65
CA ILE A 11 2.31 2.18 13.07
C ILE A 11 1.17 1.41 13.75
N GLN A 12 1.10 1.44 15.09
CA GLN A 12 0.03 0.80 15.84
C GLN A 12 -1.35 1.33 15.42
N GLY A 13 -1.52 2.66 15.30
CA GLY A 13 -2.77 3.26 14.85
C GLY A 13 -3.16 2.88 13.42
N ILE A 14 -2.19 2.61 12.55
CA ILE A 14 -2.46 2.09 11.19
C ILE A 14 -2.98 0.66 11.25
N TYR A 15 -2.37 -0.21 12.06
CA TYR A 15 -2.81 -1.59 12.23
C TYR A 15 -4.21 -1.70 12.86
N GLU A 16 -4.58 -0.74 13.71
CA GLU A 16 -5.90 -0.68 14.36
C GLU A 16 -6.99 -0.09 13.44
N SER A 17 -6.65 0.42 12.25
CA SER A 17 -7.58 1.06 11.31
C SER A 17 -7.50 0.46 9.91
N ASP A 18 -8.51 -0.34 9.54
CA ASP A 18 -8.63 -0.91 8.19
C ASP A 18 -8.56 0.15 7.09
N MET A 19 -9.13 1.33 7.35
CA MET A 19 -9.10 2.46 6.43
C MET A 19 -7.67 3.01 6.26
N ALA A 20 -6.95 3.27 7.36
CA ALA A 20 -5.58 3.78 7.29
C ALA A 20 -4.65 2.76 6.62
N PHE A 21 -4.80 1.47 6.96
CA PHE A 21 -4.04 0.39 6.33
C PHE A 21 -4.31 0.29 4.82
N THR A 22 -5.58 0.39 4.42
CA THR A 22 -5.96 0.38 2.99
C THR A 22 -5.36 1.57 2.24
N ILE A 23 -5.45 2.78 2.81
CA ILE A 23 -4.88 3.98 2.19
C ILE A 23 -3.35 3.88 2.08
N LEU A 24 -2.67 3.35 3.10
CA LEU A 24 -1.23 3.15 3.04
C LEU A 24 -0.86 2.14 1.95
N LYS A 25 -1.60 1.03 1.81
CA LYS A 25 -1.39 0.08 0.72
C LYS A 25 -1.62 0.70 -0.66
N ASP A 26 -2.62 1.55 -0.82
CA ASP A 26 -2.88 2.22 -2.09
C ASP A 26 -1.79 3.26 -2.39
N PHE A 27 -1.27 3.94 -1.36
CA PHE A 27 -0.11 4.82 -1.47
C PHE A 27 1.15 4.05 -1.93
N GLU A 28 1.43 2.90 -1.31
CA GLU A 28 2.55 2.02 -1.70
C GLU A 28 2.44 1.53 -3.14
N ARG A 29 1.23 1.20 -3.60
CA ARG A 29 1.01 0.82 -5.02
C ARG A 29 1.36 1.94 -5.98
N VAL A 30 1.16 3.20 -5.61
CA VAL A 30 1.59 4.33 -6.46
C VAL A 30 3.11 4.39 -6.57
N LEU A 31 3.84 4.17 -5.47
CA LEU A 31 5.31 4.14 -5.53
C LEU A 31 5.83 3.00 -6.40
N ASP A 32 5.19 1.83 -6.33
CA ASP A 32 5.53 0.66 -7.12
C ASP A 32 5.20 0.85 -8.61
N ASP A 33 3.98 1.26 -8.93
CA ASP A 33 3.51 1.46 -10.32
C ASP A 33 4.26 2.57 -11.05
N LEU A 34 4.79 3.54 -10.30
CA LEU A 34 5.66 4.59 -10.83
C LEU A 34 7.15 4.21 -10.81
N ASP A 35 7.51 2.94 -10.64
CA ASP A 35 8.88 2.40 -10.61
C ASP A 35 9.82 3.14 -9.64
N VAL A 36 9.31 3.70 -8.54
CA VAL A 36 10.14 4.46 -7.59
C VAL A 36 11.14 3.53 -6.91
N TYR A 37 10.78 2.26 -6.70
CA TYR A 37 11.64 1.26 -6.06
C TYR A 37 12.81 0.75 -6.91
N VAL A 38 12.88 1.13 -8.19
CA VAL A 38 14.06 0.84 -9.04
C VAL A 38 15.27 1.68 -8.64
N TYR A 39 15.05 2.84 -8.02
CA TYR A 39 16.09 3.78 -7.64
C TYR A 39 16.75 3.39 -6.30
N GLU A 40 18.03 3.75 -6.16
CA GLU A 40 18.85 3.32 -5.02
C GLU A 40 18.26 3.77 -3.67
N ASN A 41 18.35 2.88 -2.67
CA ASN A 41 17.89 3.03 -1.29
C ASN A 41 16.38 3.27 -1.10
N TRP A 42 15.55 3.44 -2.13
CA TRP A 42 14.10 3.69 -1.95
C TRP A 42 13.37 2.58 -1.21
N ALA A 43 13.72 1.32 -1.48
CA ALA A 43 13.12 0.15 -0.82
C ALA A 43 13.47 0.04 0.68
N ASP A 44 14.52 0.72 1.16
CA ASP A 44 14.97 0.69 2.56
C ASP A 44 14.21 1.68 3.46
N GLY A 45 13.25 2.44 2.91
CA GLY A 45 12.55 3.50 3.64
C GLY A 45 11.61 2.98 4.73
N GLU A 46 11.72 3.54 5.94
CA GLU A 46 10.83 3.19 7.05
C GLU A 46 9.77 4.27 7.26
N LEU A 47 8.48 3.89 7.32
CA LEU A 47 7.39 4.83 7.59
C LEU A 47 7.54 5.46 8.98
N VAL A 48 7.54 6.80 9.03
CA VAL A 48 7.64 7.56 10.28
C VAL A 48 6.44 8.45 10.56
N PHE A 49 5.58 8.67 9.59
CA PHE A 49 4.36 9.45 9.74
C PHE A 49 3.38 9.14 8.61
N GLY A 50 2.09 9.13 8.92
CA GLY A 50 1.01 8.95 7.96
C GLY A 50 0.42 7.54 7.99
N PRO A 51 -0.59 7.26 7.14
CA PRO A 51 -1.13 8.19 6.15
C PRO A 51 -1.98 9.29 6.78
N ASN A 52 -1.63 10.56 6.50
CA ASN A 52 -2.45 11.70 6.87
C ASN A 52 -3.35 12.09 5.71
N VAL A 53 -4.66 12.02 5.91
CA VAL A 53 -5.65 12.23 4.86
C VAL A 53 -6.30 13.60 5.04
N THR A 54 -6.10 14.47 4.06
CA THR A 54 -6.80 15.77 3.97
C THR A 54 -7.86 15.71 2.86
N ARG A 55 -8.49 16.84 2.51
CA ARG A 55 -9.52 16.88 1.44
C ARG A 55 -8.99 16.34 0.11
N HIS A 56 -7.82 16.78 -0.32
CA HIS A 56 -7.26 16.47 -1.65
C HIS A 56 -6.00 15.62 -1.62
N TRP A 57 -5.37 15.47 -0.46
CA TRP A 57 -4.03 14.90 -0.35
C TRP A 57 -3.99 13.73 0.63
N VAL A 58 -3.07 12.82 0.37
CA VAL A 58 -2.57 11.85 1.34
C VAL A 58 -1.08 12.14 1.53
N THR A 59 -0.65 12.31 2.78
CA THR A 59 0.75 12.59 3.12
C THR A 59 1.33 11.45 3.95
N CYS A 60 2.46 10.91 3.51
CA CYS A 60 3.29 9.98 4.27
C CYS A 60 4.71 10.54 4.36
N ALA A 61 5.42 10.23 5.44
CA ALA A 61 6.85 10.51 5.52
C ALA A 61 7.60 9.25 5.92
N PHE A 62 8.75 9.06 5.29
CA PHE A 62 9.62 7.91 5.44
C PHE A 62 11.00 8.37 5.91
N MET A 63 11.73 7.52 6.62
CA MET A 63 13.09 7.81 7.07
C MET A 63 14.10 6.79 6.55
N TRP A 64 15.32 7.27 6.42
CA TRP A 64 16.51 6.49 6.09
C TRP A 64 17.65 6.88 7.02
N ASP A 65 18.61 5.97 7.21
CA ASP A 65 19.87 6.32 7.84
C ASP A 65 20.58 7.43 7.04
N ILE A 66 21.40 8.24 7.71
CA ILE A 66 21.99 9.45 7.12
C ILE A 66 22.88 9.17 5.88
N ASP A 67 23.46 7.98 5.84
CA ASP A 67 24.34 7.46 4.79
C ASP A 67 23.60 6.67 3.70
N LYS A 68 22.29 6.41 3.89
CA LYS A 68 21.42 5.70 2.95
C LYS A 68 20.35 6.61 2.35
N MET A 69 20.72 7.83 1.96
CA MET A 69 19.75 8.73 1.34
C MET A 69 19.14 8.10 0.07
N PRO A 70 17.80 8.10 -0.10
CA PRO A 70 17.17 7.61 -1.33
C PRO A 70 17.57 8.48 -2.52
N ASP A 71 17.83 7.85 -3.67
CA ASP A 71 18.22 8.55 -4.90
C ASP A 71 17.15 9.58 -5.29
N PRO A 72 17.47 10.89 -5.34
CA PRO A 72 16.51 11.94 -5.66
C PRO A 72 15.78 11.75 -7.00
N SER A 73 16.34 10.98 -7.93
CA SER A 73 15.73 10.65 -9.22
C SER A 73 14.39 9.92 -9.07
N GLY A 74 14.25 9.03 -8.08
CA GLY A 74 12.97 8.39 -7.77
C GLY A 74 11.91 9.38 -7.28
N GLY A 75 12.32 10.34 -6.45
CA GLY A 75 11.42 11.38 -5.97
C GLY A 75 11.05 12.39 -7.06
N LYS A 76 11.94 12.61 -8.03
CA LYS A 76 11.67 13.44 -9.20
C LYS A 76 10.56 12.83 -10.06
N ARG A 77 10.53 11.50 -10.22
CA ARG A 77 9.48 10.81 -10.98
C ARG A 77 8.07 11.08 -10.45
N LEU A 78 7.93 11.26 -9.13
CA LEU A 78 6.66 11.60 -8.50
C LEU A 78 6.17 13.03 -8.85
N LEU A 79 7.09 13.96 -9.16
CA LEU A 79 6.72 15.35 -9.47
C LEU A 79 5.95 15.46 -10.79
N ASP A 80 6.19 14.54 -11.73
CA ASP A 80 5.48 14.48 -13.02
C ASP A 80 3.99 14.10 -12.86
N TYR A 81 3.60 13.62 -11.67
CA TYR A 81 2.24 13.21 -11.30
C TYR A 81 1.63 14.09 -10.20
N ASP A 82 2.01 15.38 -10.16
CA ASP A 82 1.52 16.38 -9.20
C ASP A 82 1.79 16.05 -7.72
N CYS A 83 2.68 15.10 -7.42
CA CYS A 83 3.12 14.85 -6.05
C CYS A 83 4.08 15.95 -5.60
N ARG A 84 4.15 16.15 -4.28
CA ARG A 84 5.18 17.01 -3.67
C ARG A 84 6.09 16.15 -2.82
N VAL A 85 7.40 16.28 -3.04
CA VAL A 85 8.42 15.52 -2.33
C VAL A 85 9.37 16.50 -1.63
N THR A 86 9.55 16.34 -0.33
CA THR A 86 10.46 17.16 0.46
C THR A 86 11.47 16.30 1.19
N TYR A 87 12.76 16.64 1.06
CA TYR A 87 13.85 15.99 1.76
C TYR A 87 14.32 16.85 2.92
N LYS A 88 14.49 16.25 4.09
CA LYS A 88 14.96 16.95 5.28
C LYS A 88 15.94 16.08 6.06
N LYS A 89 17.04 16.68 6.51
CA LYS A 89 17.89 16.09 7.56
C LYS A 89 17.22 16.28 8.91
N ASP A 90 17.02 15.19 9.64
CA ASP A 90 16.48 15.23 10.99
C ASP A 90 17.25 14.25 11.89
N ARG A 91 16.76 14.03 13.10
CA ARG A 91 17.33 13.13 14.08
C ARG A 91 16.21 12.31 14.73
N VAL A 92 16.46 11.02 14.91
CA VAL A 92 15.58 10.12 15.68
C VAL A 92 16.22 9.76 17.00
N ILE A 93 15.43 9.81 18.07
CA ILE A 93 15.86 9.37 19.40
C ILE A 93 15.50 7.90 19.57
N LYS A 94 16.48 7.06 19.92
CA LYS A 94 16.29 5.63 20.19
C LYS A 94 16.87 5.30 21.57
N PRO A 95 16.20 4.43 22.36
CA PRO A 95 16.78 3.93 23.60
C PRO A 95 17.97 3.01 23.29
N ARG A 96 19.10 3.24 23.95
CA ARG A 96 20.29 2.41 23.86
C ARG A 96 19.99 1.00 24.37
N LYS A 97 20.48 -0.01 23.64
CA LYS A 97 20.50 -1.39 24.13
C LYS A 97 21.47 -1.49 25.32
N ILE A 98 20.95 -1.85 26.50
CA ILE A 98 21.74 -1.97 27.73
C ILE A 98 22.67 -3.17 27.60
N ARG A 99 23.99 -2.93 27.64
CA ARG A 99 25.02 -3.99 27.71
C ARG A 99 25.80 -3.90 29.01
N THR A 100 25.99 -2.68 29.51
CA THR A 100 26.70 -2.38 30.75
C THR A 100 25.81 -1.57 31.71
N PRO A 101 26.11 -1.56 33.02
CA PRO A 101 25.37 -0.73 33.99
C PRO A 101 25.36 0.76 33.62
N ASP A 102 26.41 1.26 32.97
CA ASP A 102 26.51 2.65 32.53
C ASP A 102 25.57 3.00 31.36
N ASP A 103 25.03 2.02 30.66
CA ASP A 103 24.04 2.25 29.60
C ASP A 103 22.66 2.57 30.16
N VAL A 104 22.44 2.38 31.47
CA VAL A 104 21.17 2.64 32.14
C VAL A 104 21.05 4.13 32.48
N ARG A 105 19.87 4.72 32.25
CA ARG A 105 19.58 6.08 32.70
C ARG A 105 19.45 6.10 34.24
N PRO A 106 20.13 7.01 34.95
CA PRO A 106 20.10 7.08 36.42
C PRO A 106 18.68 7.04 36.98
N GLY A 107 18.45 6.20 37.98
CA GLY A 107 17.14 6.06 38.64
C GLY A 107 16.07 5.31 37.83
N THR A 108 16.41 4.66 36.71
CA THR A 108 15.45 3.91 35.89
C THR A 108 15.99 2.54 35.48
N LYS A 109 15.13 1.69 34.89
CA LYS A 109 15.54 0.45 34.21
C LYS A 109 15.60 0.61 32.67
N LYS A 110 15.60 1.86 32.19
CA LYS A 110 15.59 2.18 30.75
C LYS A 110 17.00 2.55 30.30
N GLY A 111 17.34 2.21 29.06
CA GLY A 111 18.61 2.64 28.46
C GLY A 111 18.68 4.16 28.32
N LYS A 112 19.91 4.69 28.25
CA LYS A 112 20.17 6.07 27.84
C LYS A 112 19.60 6.32 26.45
N LEU A 113 19.24 7.57 26.16
CA LEU A 113 18.68 7.95 24.87
C LEU A 113 19.81 8.38 23.94
N ASP A 114 19.96 7.65 22.84
CA ASP A 114 20.90 7.99 21.77
C ASP A 114 20.15 8.72 20.65
N THR A 115 20.84 9.64 19.99
CA THR A 115 20.27 10.41 18.89
C THR A 115 20.98 10.06 17.60
N HIS A 116 20.23 9.52 16.64
CA HIS A 116 20.74 9.07 15.35
C HIS A 116 20.35 10.08 14.26
N PRO A 117 21.29 10.57 13.44
CA PRO A 117 20.98 11.40 12.29
C PRO A 117 20.27 10.55 11.22
N ILE A 118 19.25 11.13 10.59
CA ILE A 118 18.44 10.46 9.57
C ILE A 118 18.08 11.43 8.44
N TRP A 119 17.75 10.88 7.29
CA TRP A 119 16.95 11.57 6.28
C TRP A 119 15.47 11.31 6.51
N VAL A 120 14.65 12.32 6.25
CA VAL A 120 13.20 12.20 6.18
C VAL A 120 12.74 12.68 4.81
N VAL A 121 12.01 11.83 4.10
CA VAL A 121 11.34 12.19 2.84
C VAL A 121 9.85 12.23 3.10
N GLU A 122 9.27 13.42 2.98
CA GLU A 122 7.83 13.61 3.03
C GLU A 122 7.27 13.64 1.61
N ILE A 123 6.26 12.83 1.36
CA ILE A 123 5.61 12.67 0.07
C ILE A 123 4.13 12.99 0.25
N MET A 124 3.65 13.96 -0.51
CA MET A 124 2.25 14.37 -0.54
C MET A 124 1.67 14.03 -1.90
N MET A 125 0.76 13.07 -1.94
CA MET A 125 0.14 12.53 -3.16
C MET A 125 -1.29 13.05 -3.35
N PRO A 126 -1.70 13.41 -4.57
CA PRO A 126 -3.10 13.70 -4.87
C PRO A 126 -3.95 12.43 -4.70
N LYS A 127 -5.12 12.53 -4.06
CA LYS A 127 -6.07 11.40 -3.98
C LYS A 127 -6.50 10.88 -5.34
N LYS A 128 -6.55 11.77 -6.34
CA LYS A 128 -6.89 11.42 -7.71
C LYS A 128 -5.91 10.41 -8.30
N LEU A 129 -4.59 10.65 -8.14
CA LEU A 129 -3.55 9.75 -8.61
C LEU A 129 -3.68 8.35 -8.00
N ILE A 130 -3.89 8.28 -6.69
CA ILE A 130 -4.09 7.02 -5.96
C ILE A 130 -5.30 6.26 -6.50
N ALA A 131 -6.42 6.96 -6.74
CA ALA A 131 -7.64 6.37 -7.28
C ALA A 131 -7.46 5.87 -8.73
N ASP A 132 -6.76 6.64 -9.57
CA ASP A 132 -6.52 6.30 -10.98
C ASP A 132 -5.66 5.03 -11.08
N ILE A 133 -4.55 4.94 -10.34
CA ILE A 133 -3.67 3.76 -10.30
C ILE A 133 -4.38 2.54 -9.73
N TYR A 134 -5.15 2.72 -8.65
CA TYR A 134 -5.93 1.62 -8.07
C TYR A 134 -6.98 1.05 -9.02
N GLY A 135 -7.65 1.92 -9.80
CA GLY A 135 -8.59 1.50 -10.85
C GLY A 135 -7.91 0.65 -11.92
N GLY A 136 -6.73 1.07 -12.40
CA GLY A 136 -5.93 0.30 -13.36
C GLY A 136 -5.48 -1.06 -12.81
N TYR A 137 -4.95 -1.09 -11.59
CA TYR A 137 -4.53 -2.31 -10.91
C TYR A 137 -5.68 -3.33 -10.77
N LYS A 138 -6.87 -2.86 -10.38
CA LYS A 138 -8.07 -3.71 -10.29
C LYS A 138 -8.46 -4.31 -11.63
N ALA A 139 -8.42 -3.51 -12.69
CA ALA A 139 -8.74 -3.98 -14.03
C ALA A 139 -7.73 -5.05 -14.48
N MET A 140 -6.42 -4.81 -14.35
CA MET A 140 -5.39 -5.80 -14.70
C MET A 140 -5.58 -7.12 -13.96
N ASN A 141 -5.83 -7.07 -12.64
CA ASN A 141 -6.06 -8.28 -11.86
C ASN A 141 -7.32 -9.03 -12.27
N ALA A 142 -8.39 -8.33 -12.67
CA ALA A 142 -9.61 -8.96 -13.17
C ALA A 142 -9.38 -9.70 -14.50
N TYR A 143 -8.51 -9.18 -15.37
CA TYR A 143 -8.10 -9.85 -16.60
C TYR A 143 -7.12 -11.01 -16.36
N ALA A 144 -6.33 -10.95 -15.29
CA ALA A 144 -5.36 -11.99 -14.92
C ALA A 144 -6.01 -13.21 -14.24
N VAL A 145 -7.31 -13.19 -13.95
CA VAL A 145 -8.02 -14.36 -13.42
C VAL A 145 -8.22 -15.37 -14.56
N ASP A 146 -7.68 -16.58 -14.37
CA ASP A 146 -7.78 -17.68 -15.33
C ASP A 146 -9.25 -17.95 -15.70
N PRO A 147 -9.63 -17.96 -17.00
CA PRO A 147 -10.99 -18.28 -17.43
C PRO A 147 -11.51 -19.64 -16.92
N ALA A 148 -10.62 -20.54 -16.50
CA ALA A 148 -10.98 -21.81 -15.86
C ALA A 148 -11.68 -21.67 -14.49
N THR A 149 -11.69 -20.47 -13.90
CA THR A 149 -12.30 -20.18 -12.59
C THR A 149 -13.61 -19.39 -12.68
N GLN A 150 -14.11 -19.11 -13.89
CA GLN A 150 -15.42 -18.48 -14.06
C GLN A 150 -16.53 -19.45 -13.61
N PRO A 151 -17.48 -19.04 -12.75
CA PRO A 151 -18.71 -19.81 -12.56
C PRO A 151 -19.39 -19.99 -13.92
N SER A 152 -19.70 -21.22 -14.30
CA SER A 152 -20.41 -21.52 -15.53
C SER A 152 -21.71 -20.71 -15.55
N VAL A 153 -21.84 -19.80 -16.53
CA VAL A 153 -23.14 -19.21 -16.85
C VAL A 153 -24.05 -20.37 -17.24
N PRO A 154 -25.21 -20.59 -16.58
CA PRO A 154 -26.15 -21.61 -17.03
C PRO A 154 -26.50 -21.30 -18.48
N ALA A 155 -26.38 -22.30 -19.36
CA ALA A 155 -26.81 -22.13 -20.74
C ALA A 155 -28.28 -21.70 -20.74
N GLU A 156 -28.57 -20.48 -21.20
CA GLU A 156 -29.95 -20.11 -21.52
C GLU A 156 -30.38 -20.99 -22.69
N THR A 157 -31.33 -21.88 -22.43
CA THR A 157 -31.91 -22.77 -23.43
C THR A 157 -32.43 -21.92 -24.58
N GLN A 158 -31.88 -22.14 -25.78
CA GLN A 158 -32.34 -21.38 -26.94
C GLN A 158 -33.76 -21.83 -27.32
N PRO A 159 -34.64 -20.93 -27.78
CA PRO A 159 -36.03 -21.27 -28.14
C PRO A 159 -36.17 -22.41 -29.15
N ALA A 160 -35.11 -22.69 -29.93
CA ALA A 160 -35.05 -23.78 -30.88
C ALA A 160 -35.05 -25.18 -30.21
N GLU A 161 -34.49 -25.32 -29.01
CA GLU A 161 -34.48 -26.59 -28.27
C GLU A 161 -35.85 -26.91 -27.66
N ALA A 162 -36.62 -25.89 -27.23
CA ALA A 162 -37.99 -26.07 -26.73
C ALA A 162 -39.00 -26.49 -27.82
N ALA A 163 -38.74 -26.12 -29.08
CA ALA A 163 -39.60 -26.50 -30.20
C ALA A 163 -39.41 -27.95 -30.65
N ALA A 164 -38.22 -28.54 -30.43
CA ALA A 164 -37.94 -29.92 -30.78
C ALA A 164 -38.66 -30.92 -29.83
N ASP A 165 -38.70 -30.61 -28.54
CA ASP A 165 -39.30 -31.48 -27.51
C ASP A 165 -40.84 -31.59 -27.66
N ALA A 166 -41.51 -30.50 -28.08
CA ALA A 166 -42.95 -30.50 -28.33
C ALA A 166 -43.38 -31.35 -29.54
N THR A 167 -42.46 -31.69 -30.46
CA THR A 167 -42.78 -32.52 -31.63
C THR A 167 -42.63 -34.02 -31.38
N MET A 168 -41.89 -34.43 -30.33
CA MET A 168 -41.70 -35.84 -29.98
C MET A 168 -42.88 -36.44 -29.21
N ASP A 169 -43.65 -35.65 -28.46
CA ASP A 169 -44.77 -36.13 -27.63
C ASP A 169 -46.11 -36.30 -28.41
N ALA A 170 -46.16 -35.92 -29.69
CA ALA A 170 -47.38 -35.97 -30.50
C ALA A 170 -47.54 -37.26 -31.35
N GLU A 171 -46.52 -38.10 -31.46
CA GLU A 171 -46.53 -39.31 -32.29
C GLU A 171 -46.39 -40.59 -31.45
N THR A 172 -47.40 -40.94 -30.66
CA THR A 172 -47.64 -42.35 -30.31
C THR A 172 -49.15 -42.62 -30.20
N PRO A 173 -49.79 -43.22 -31.22
CA PRO A 173 -51.16 -43.72 -31.06
C PRO A 173 -51.11 -45.07 -30.33
N GLU A 174 -51.88 -45.18 -29.25
CA GLU A 174 -52.13 -46.43 -28.53
C GLU A 174 -53.08 -47.31 -29.37
N VAL A 175 -52.63 -48.52 -29.72
CA VAL A 175 -53.43 -49.56 -30.40
C VAL A 175 -53.59 -50.74 -29.43
N ALA A 176 -54.80 -50.93 -28.89
CA ALA A 176 -55.38 -52.22 -28.52
C ALA A 176 -56.88 -52.07 -28.25
#